data_AF-A0A354TLJ2-F1
#
_entry.id   AF-A0A354TLJ2-F1
#
_cell.length_a   1.000
_cell.length_b   1.000
_cell.length_c   1.000
_cell.angle_alpha   90.00
_cell.angle_beta   90.00
_cell.angle_gamma   90.00
#
_symmetry.space_group_name_H-M   'P 1'
#
loop_
_entity.id
_entity.type
_entity.pdbx_description
1 polymer ?
#
loop_
_entity_poly.entity_id
_entity_poly.type
_entity_poly.pdbx_seq_one_letter_code
_entity_poly.pdbx_strand_id
1 'polypeptide(L)'
;MPAVTKRILLLSAYDAASHKYWRQQLQQQLPEFNWTQLALPARHFNWRIRSNAMQWASQEYERLTQSHDLLLATSMVDLATLRGLIPDLAQIPSVLYFH
;
A
#
# COMPACT_ATOMS: atom_id res chain seq x y z
N MET A 1 -25.53 7.41 -14.44
CA MET A 1 -24.95 6.73 -13.26
C MET A 1 -23.80 7.59 -12.77
N PRO A 2 -23.65 7.87 -11.46
CA PRO A 2 -22.43 8.52 -10.98
C PRO A 2 -21.23 7.67 -11.39
N ALA A 3 -20.15 8.30 -11.84
CA ALA A 3 -18.93 7.58 -12.17
C ALA A 3 -18.44 6.84 -10.91
N VAL A 4 -18.14 5.54 -11.05
CA VAL A 4 -17.61 4.74 -9.93
C VAL A 4 -16.22 5.29 -9.58
N THR A 5 -16.09 5.87 -8.38
CA THR A 5 -14.81 6.31 -7.82
C THR A 5 -13.91 5.09 -7.58
N LYS A 6 -12.77 5.00 -8.28
CA LYS A 6 -11.84 3.89 -8.09
C LYS A 6 -11.22 3.92 -6.70
N ARG A 7 -11.09 2.74 -6.07
CA ARG A 7 -10.50 2.52 -4.75
C ARG A 7 -9.04 2.11 -4.89
N ILE A 8 -8.12 2.92 -4.37
CA ILE A 8 -6.68 2.68 -4.46
C ILE A 8 -6.13 2.36 -3.06
N LEU A 9 -5.46 1.21 -2.93
CA LEU A 9 -4.65 0.87 -1.77
C LEU A 9 -3.21 1.35 -2.01
N LEU A 10 -2.71 2.24 -1.15
CA LEU A 10 -1.33 2.71 -1.20
C LEU A 10 -0.54 2.20 0.03
N LEU A 11 0.53 1.45 -0.24
CA LEU A 11 1.39 0.84 0.76
C LEU A 11 2.78 1.48 0.79
N SER A 12 3.21 1.94 1.97
CA SER A 12 4.57 2.46 2.22
C SER A 12 5.20 1.70 3.39
N ALA A 13 5.97 0.65 3.10
CA ALA A 13 6.53 -0.22 4.14
C ALA A 13 7.69 0.41 4.92
N TYR A 14 8.25 1.51 4.45
CA TYR A 14 9.26 2.29 5.16
C TYR A 14 9.03 3.78 4.86
N ASP A 15 8.12 4.40 5.60
CA ASP A 15 7.59 5.75 5.33
C ASP A 15 8.54 6.84 5.84
N ALA A 16 9.74 6.91 5.24
CA ALA A 16 10.71 7.97 5.52
C ALA A 16 10.21 9.32 5.00
N ALA A 17 10.91 10.41 5.32
CA ALA A 17 10.44 11.77 5.02
C ALA A 17 10.01 11.96 3.55
N SER A 18 10.83 11.48 2.61
CA SER A 18 10.57 11.58 1.18
C SER A 18 9.42 10.68 0.71
N HIS A 19 9.33 9.45 1.23
CA HIS A 19 8.25 8.50 0.95
C HIS A 19 6.90 9.05 1.44
N LYS A 20 6.89 9.59 2.66
CA LYS A 20 5.72 10.21 3.27
C LYS A 20 5.26 11.42 2.47
N TYR A 21 6.20 12.29 2.09
CA TYR A 21 5.91 13.46 1.26
C TYR A 21 5.26 13.04 -0.06
N TRP A 22 5.87 12.11 -0.80
CA TRP A 22 5.32 11.59 -2.05
C TRP A 22 3.92 11.00 -1.88
N ARG A 23 3.74 10.10 -0.92
CA ARG A 23 2.45 9.44 -0.64
C ARG A 23 1.33 10.44 -0.33
N GLN A 24 1.64 11.44 0.50
CA GLN A 24 0.68 12.46 0.89
C GLN A 24 0.33 13.39 -0.28
N GLN A 25 1.33 13.81 -1.08
CA GLN A 25 1.09 14.62 -2.26
C GLN A 25 0.25 13.87 -3.30
N LEU A 26 0.50 12.59 -3.51
CA LEU A 26 -0.25 11.81 -4.51
C LEU A 26 -1.75 11.78 -4.21
N GLN A 27 -2.14 11.55 -2.95
CA GLN A 27 -3.55 11.62 -2.54
C GLN A 27 -4.13 13.03 -2.75
N GLN A 28 -3.37 14.07 -2.41
CA GLN A 28 -3.83 15.46 -2.51
C GLN A 28 -4.05 15.89 -3.96
N GLN A 29 -3.20 15.42 -4.88
CA GLN A 29 -3.26 15.78 -6.30
C GLN A 29 -4.27 14.95 -7.10
N LEU A 30 -4.74 13.82 -6.55
CA LEU A 30 -5.70 12.92 -7.20
C LEU A 30 -6.93 12.67 -6.30
N PRO A 31 -7.72 13.72 -6.01
CA PRO A 31 -8.88 13.65 -5.11
C PRO A 31 -10.06 12.86 -5.69
N GLU A 32 -10.06 12.56 -6.98
CA GLU A 32 -11.08 11.77 -7.67
C GLU A 32 -11.04 10.27 -7.34
N PHE A 33 -10.02 9.80 -6.64
CA PHE A 33 -9.90 8.42 -6.17
C PHE A 33 -10.21 8.29 -4.68
N ASN A 34 -10.70 7.11 -4.29
CA ASN A 34 -10.88 6.76 -2.89
C ASN A 34 -9.62 6.06 -2.39
N TRP A 35 -8.91 6.68 -1.44
CA TRP A 35 -7.62 6.21 -0.98
C TRP A 35 -7.70 5.46 0.35
N THR A 36 -7.17 4.25 0.39
CA THR A 36 -6.79 3.55 1.62
C THR A 36 -5.27 3.53 1.72
N GLN A 37 -4.70 3.96 2.84
CA GLN A 37 -3.25 4.06 3.01
C GLN A 37 -2.75 3.31 4.23
N LEU A 38 -1.72 2.50 4.02
CA LEU A 38 -0.97 1.83 5.09
C LEU A 38 0.49 2.25 5.01
N ALA A 39 1.01 2.75 6.13
CA ALA A 39 2.37 3.22 6.21
C ALA A 39 3.01 2.69 7.50
N LEU A 40 4.22 2.16 7.38
CA LEU A 40 5.02 1.75 8.53
C LEU A 40 6.13 2.79 8.76
N PRO A 41 6.39 3.20 10.01
CA PRO A 41 7.38 4.22 10.29
C PRO A 41 8.79 3.74 9.92
N ALA A 42 9.59 4.67 9.40
CA ALA A 42 10.98 4.48 8.97
C ALA A 42 11.95 4.26 10.15
N ARG A 43 11.79 3.13 10.84
CA ARG A 43 12.65 2.66 11.93
C ARG A 43 12.91 1.17 11.80
N HIS A 44 14.03 0.72 12.37
CA HIS A 44 14.44 -0.69 12.36
C HIS A 44 14.49 -1.30 10.95
N PHE A 45 15.21 -0.64 10.03
CA PHE A 45 15.23 -0.97 8.60
C PHE A 45 15.38 -2.47 8.30
N ASN A 46 16.41 -3.13 8.86
CA ASN A 46 16.69 -4.55 8.64
C ASN A 46 15.50 -5.47 9.01
N TRP A 47 14.78 -5.11 10.07
CA TRP A 47 13.57 -5.83 10.46
C TRP A 47 12.41 -5.49 9.53
N ARG A 48 12.23 -4.20 9.25
CA ARG A 48 11.11 -3.70 8.44
C ARG A 48 11.07 -4.32 7.05
N ILE A 49 12.21 -4.39 6.36
CA ILE A 49 12.27 -4.88 4.99
C ILE A 49 11.88 -6.37 4.87
N ARG A 50 12.05 -7.13 5.96
CA ARG A 50 11.77 -8.58 6.00
C ARG A 50 10.39 -8.94 6.56
N SER A 51 9.81 -8.08 7.39
CA SER A 51 8.59 -8.41 8.13
C SER A 51 7.36 -7.61 7.76
N ASN A 52 7.48 -6.58 6.90
CA ASN A 52 6.36 -5.66 6.61
C ASN A 52 5.10 -6.39 6.12
N ALA A 53 5.23 -7.36 5.23
CA ALA A 53 4.09 -8.13 4.71
C ALA A 53 3.37 -8.93 5.81
N MET A 54 4.13 -9.66 6.64
CA MET A 54 3.58 -10.43 7.78
C MET A 54 2.94 -9.53 8.84
N GLN A 55 3.58 -8.38 9.13
CA GLN A 55 3.04 -7.41 10.07
C GLN A 55 1.69 -6.88 9.58
N TRP A 56 1.58 -6.47 8.32
CA TRP A 56 0.31 -6.00 7.76
C TRP A 56 -0.73 -7.10 7.63
N ALA A 57 -0.36 -8.30 7.19
CA ALA A 57 -1.30 -9.42 7.09
C ALA A 57 -1.92 -9.79 8.45
N SER A 58 -1.22 -9.53 9.56
CA SER A 58 -1.74 -9.76 10.92
C SER A 58 -2.51 -8.58 11.51
N GLN A 59 -2.08 -7.34 11.23
CA GLN A 59 -2.61 -6.14 11.90
C GLN A 59 -3.66 -5.39 11.07
N GLU A 60 -3.64 -5.54 9.75
CA GLU A 60 -4.43 -4.74 8.80
C GLU A 60 -5.24 -5.64 7.85
N TYR A 61 -5.40 -6.92 8.19
CA TYR A 61 -6.06 -7.93 7.33
C TYR A 61 -7.37 -7.42 6.73
N GLU A 62 -8.28 -6.93 7.59
CA GLU A 62 -9.59 -6.43 7.16
C GLU A 62 -9.47 -5.34 6.10
N ARG A 63 -8.55 -4.39 6.30
CA ARG A 63 -8.31 -3.29 5.35
C ARG A 63 -7.63 -3.76 4.08
N LEU A 64 -6.82 -4.81 4.12
CA LEU A 64 -6.17 -5.39 2.94
C LEU A 64 -7.15 -6.21 2.10
N THR A 65 -8.14 -6.84 2.72
CA THR A 65 -9.17 -7.67 2.04
C THR A 65 -10.39 -6.88 1.57
N GLN A 66 -10.45 -5.57 1.81
CA GLN A 66 -11.48 -4.74 1.18
C GLN A 66 -11.33 -4.77 -0.34
N SER A 67 -12.43 -4.53 -1.06
CA SER A 67 -12.37 -4.35 -2.52
C SER A 67 -11.53 -3.13 -2.86
N HIS A 68 -10.42 -3.35 -3.57
CA HIS A 68 -9.61 -2.31 -4.18
C HIS A 68 -9.54 -2.54 -5.69
N ASP A 69 -9.46 -1.48 -6.46
CA ASP A 69 -9.31 -1.55 -7.91
C ASP A 69 -7.83 -1.52 -8.33
N LEU A 70 -6.96 -1.02 -7.45
CA LEU A 70 -5.53 -0.86 -7.70
C LEU A 70 -4.73 -0.95 -6.40
N LEU A 71 -3.60 -1.66 -6.46
CA LEU A 71 -2.55 -1.62 -5.44
C LEU A 71 -1.36 -0.78 -5.92
N LEU A 72 -1.02 0.26 -5.16
CA LEU A 72 0.19 1.06 -5.34
C LEU A 72 1.13 0.80 -4.16
N ALA A 73 2.34 0.31 -4.42
CA ALA A 73 3.31 0.01 -3.39
C ALA A 73 4.61 0.76 -3.62
N THR A 74 5.30 1.20 -2.56
CA THR A 74 6.70 1.62 -2.67
C THR A 74 7.62 0.40 -2.78
N SER A 75 8.80 0.55 -3.38
CA SER A 75 9.78 -0.52 -3.58
C SER A 75 10.27 -1.21 -2.31
N MET A 76 10.03 -0.62 -1.14
CA MET A 76 10.34 -1.20 0.17
C MET A 76 9.29 -2.20 0.67
N VAL A 77 8.15 -2.32 -0.02
CA VAL A 77 7.10 -3.30 0.33
C VAL A 77 7.54 -4.67 -0.17
N ASP A 78 7.47 -5.69 0.69
CA ASP A 78 7.58 -7.09 0.28
C ASP A 78 6.27 -7.52 -0.39
N LEU A 79 6.09 -7.05 -1.63
CA LEU A 79 4.85 -7.18 -2.39
C LEU A 79 4.56 -8.64 -2.75
N ALA A 80 5.59 -9.44 -3.02
CA ALA A 80 5.44 -10.85 -3.38
C ALA A 80 4.85 -11.64 -2.21
N THR A 81 5.44 -11.51 -1.01
CA THR A 81 4.92 -12.17 0.19
C THR A 81 3.52 -11.67 0.53
N LEU A 82 3.27 -10.36 0.46
CA LEU A 82 1.97 -9.81 0.80
C LEU A 82 0.85 -10.33 -0.12
N ARG A 83 1.10 -10.44 -1.43
CA ARG A 83 0.16 -11.03 -2.39
C ARG A 83 -0.05 -12.54 -2.19
N GLY A 84 0.94 -13.24 -1.65
CA GLY A 84 0.79 -14.64 -1.24
C GLY A 84 -0.07 -14.80 0.03
N LEU A 85 0.03 -13.85 0.96
CA LEU A 85 -0.72 -13.86 2.22
C LEU A 85 -2.17 -13.33 2.07
N ILE A 86 -2.39 -12.40 1.14
CA ILE A 86 -3.69 -11.76 0.90
C ILE A 86 -4.11 -11.99 -0.56
N PRO A 87 -4.89 -13.05 -0.84
CA PRO A 87 -5.27 -13.44 -2.20
C PRO A 87 -6.01 -12.35 -2.99
N ASP A 88 -6.82 -11.51 -2.34
CA ASP A 88 -7.54 -10.40 -2.99
C ASP A 88 -6.57 -9.41 -3.66
N LEU A 89 -5.43 -9.14 -3.02
CA LEU A 89 -4.40 -8.28 -3.59
C LEU A 89 -3.72 -8.92 -4.79
N ALA A 90 -3.72 -10.26 -4.88
CA ALA A 90 -3.17 -10.95 -6.03
C ALA A 90 -4.02 -10.77 -7.30
N GLN A 91 -5.32 -10.51 -7.15
CA GLN A 91 -6.27 -10.40 -8.26
C GLN A 91 -6.32 -9.02 -8.90
N ILE A 92 -5.70 -8.02 -8.27
CA ILE A 92 -5.79 -6.62 -8.72
C ILE A 92 -4.48 -6.16 -9.37
N PRO A 93 -4.54 -5.21 -10.32
CA PRO A 93 -3.34 -4.61 -10.91
C PRO A 93 -2.51 -3.96 -9.81
N SER A 94 -1.19 -4.07 -9.95
CA SER A 94 -0.22 -3.53 -9.00
C SER A 94 0.75 -2.59 -9.71
N VAL A 95 1.03 -1.45 -9.09
CA VAL A 95 2.08 -0.50 -9.49
C VAL A 95 3.11 -0.46 -8.39
N LEU A 96 4.39 -0.65 -8.75
CA LEU A 96 5.51 -0.55 -7.84
C LEU A 96 6.27 0.75 -8.13
N TYR A 97 6.26 1.67 -7.17
CA TYR A 97 6.98 2.94 -7.24
C TYR A 97 8.36 2.79 -6.62
N PHE A 98 9.40 3.03 -7.43
CA PHE A 98 10.78 3.07 -6.99
C PHE A 98 11.15 4.50 -6.64
N HIS A 99 11.47 4.71 -5.37
CA HIS A 99 11.89 6.00 -4.86
C HIS A 99 13.33 6.33 -5.26
#